data_AF-G7W6Q8-F1
#
_entry.id   AF-G7W6Q8-F1
#
_cell.length_a   1.000
_cell.length_b   1.000
_cell.length_c   1.000
_cell.angle_alpha   90.00
_cell.angle_beta   90.00
_cell.angle_gamma   90.00
#
_symmetry.space_group_name_H-M   'P 1'
#
loop_
_entity.id
_entity.type
_entity.pdbx_description
1 polymer ?
#
loop_
_entity_poly.entity_id
_entity_poly.type
_entity_poly.pdbx_seq_one_letter_code
_entity_poly.pdbx_strand_id
1 'polypeptide(L)'
;MYYTAQSGDSLYSIAMQHKTTLQDLIALNPQISNPNRIRVGEKIDVGNPWVLNPWRGNEWEIGMEEYQKGIEEYRKGRAEYRKGRREQIKYKKR
;
A
#
# COMPACT_ATOMS: atom_id res chain seq x y z
N MET A 1 -16.20 -8.50 -1.74
CA MET A 1 -16.46 -9.96 -1.69
C MET A 1 -17.18 -10.20 -0.38
N TYR A 2 -18.27 -10.96 -0.33
CA TYR A 2 -19.08 -11.03 0.89
C TYR A 2 -18.93 -12.36 1.62
N TYR A 3 -18.79 -12.28 2.94
CA TYR A 3 -18.88 -13.38 3.88
C TYR A 3 -20.16 -13.23 4.71
N THR A 4 -20.85 -14.33 4.98
CA THR A 4 -22.03 -14.32 5.86
C THR A 4 -21.62 -14.81 7.24
N ALA A 5 -21.72 -13.94 8.25
CA ALA A 5 -21.33 -14.25 9.62
C ALA A 5 -22.10 -15.45 10.19
N GLN A 6 -21.39 -16.34 10.87
CA GLN A 6 -21.94 -17.53 11.51
C GLN A 6 -21.88 -17.42 13.04
N SER A 7 -22.58 -18.32 13.73
CA SER A 7 -22.58 -18.35 15.19
C SER A 7 -21.17 -18.65 15.71
N GLY A 8 -20.66 -17.76 16.55
CA GLY A 8 -19.30 -17.86 17.12
C GLY A 8 -18.23 -17.08 16.35
N ASP A 9 -18.58 -16.47 15.21
CA ASP A 9 -17.65 -15.60 14.49
C ASP A 9 -17.42 -14.27 15.19
N SER A 10 -16.24 -13.72 14.98
CA SER A 10 -15.87 -12.35 15.32
C SER A 10 -15.30 -11.68 14.06
N LEU A 11 -15.36 -10.34 13.98
CA LEU A 11 -14.70 -9.64 12.87
C LEU A 11 -13.20 -9.95 12.82
N TYR A 12 -12.58 -10.23 13.97
CA TYR A 12 -11.18 -10.62 14.04
C TYR A 12 -10.93 -12.00 13.40
N SER A 13 -11.72 -13.02 13.73
CA SER A 13 -11.57 -14.36 13.14
C SER A 13 -11.84 -14.35 11.64
N ILE A 14 -12.85 -13.59 11.20
CA ILE A 14 -13.17 -13.40 9.78
C ILE A 14 -12.00 -12.71 9.06
N ALA A 15 -11.45 -11.62 9.62
CA ALA A 15 -10.32 -10.91 9.03
C ALA A 15 -9.11 -11.85 8.84
N MET A 16 -8.78 -12.66 9.85
CA MET A 16 -7.70 -13.64 9.78
C MET A 16 -7.94 -14.70 8.71
N GLN A 17 -9.15 -15.27 8.66
CA GLN A 17 -9.51 -16.28 7.65
C GLN A 17 -9.41 -15.74 6.22
N HIS A 18 -9.73 -14.45 6.04
CA HIS A 18 -9.69 -13.77 4.75
C HIS A 18 -8.38 -13.03 4.46
N LYS A 19 -7.35 -13.21 5.29
CA LYS A 19 -6.02 -12.59 5.13
C LYS A 19 -6.08 -11.07 4.99
N THR A 20 -6.96 -10.43 5.74
CA THR A 20 -7.08 -8.97 5.85
C THR A 20 -6.90 -8.55 7.32
N THR A 21 -6.86 -7.24 7.61
CA THR A 21 -6.77 -6.75 8.98
C THR A 21 -8.15 -6.40 9.52
N LEU A 22 -8.29 -6.40 10.86
CA LEU A 22 -9.53 -5.97 11.51
C LEU A 22 -9.87 -4.51 11.14
N GLN A 23 -8.86 -3.65 11.02
CA GLN A 23 -9.04 -2.25 10.71
C GLN A 23 -9.55 -2.04 9.28
N ASP A 24 -9.00 -2.77 8.31
CA ASP A 24 -9.48 -2.75 6.93
C ASP A 24 -10.91 -3.29 6.84
N LEU A 25 -11.20 -4.38 7.56
CA LEU A 25 -12.53 -4.96 7.60
C LEU A 25 -13.56 -4.00 8.21
N ILE A 26 -13.20 -3.24 9.25
CA ILE A 26 -14.07 -2.19 9.82
C ILE A 26 -14.26 -1.04 8.82
N ALA A 27 -13.19 -0.61 8.13
CA ALA A 27 -13.26 0.47 7.15
C ALA A 27 -14.17 0.12 5.96
N LEU A 28 -14.17 -1.15 5.54
CA LEU A 28 -15.06 -1.66 4.49
C LEU A 28 -16.51 -1.79 4.93
N ASN A 29 -16.76 -1.90 6.23
CA ASN A 29 -18.08 -2.13 6.79
C ASN A 29 -18.50 -1.02 7.75
N PRO A 30 -18.61 0.25 7.28
CA PRO A 30 -18.98 1.39 8.13
C PRO A 30 -20.39 1.26 8.73
N GLN A 31 -21.22 0.37 8.20
CA GLN A 31 -22.53 0.03 8.76
C GLN A 31 -22.45 -0.68 10.12
N ILE A 32 -21.30 -1.28 10.46
CA ILE A 32 -21.11 -2.01 11.72
C ILE A 32 -20.62 -1.02 12.79
N SER A 33 -21.55 -0.47 13.57
CA SER A 33 -21.21 0.51 14.61
C SER A 33 -20.39 -0.08 15.76
N ASN A 34 -20.55 -1.38 16.05
CA ASN A 34 -19.80 -2.06 17.10
C ASN A 34 -19.11 -3.31 16.54
N PRO A 35 -17.78 -3.25 16.32
CA PRO A 35 -17.01 -4.36 15.77
C PRO A 35 -17.07 -5.66 16.59
N ASN A 36 -17.40 -5.56 17.88
CA ASN A 36 -17.51 -6.70 18.79
C ASN A 36 -18.91 -7.32 18.80
N ARG A 37 -19.87 -6.77 18.03
CA ARG A 37 -21.25 -7.25 17.97
C ARG A 37 -21.70 -7.39 16.52
N ILE A 38 -21.28 -8.48 15.90
CA ILE A 38 -21.80 -8.93 14.61
C ILE A 38 -22.92 -9.96 14.82
N ARG A 39 -23.96 -9.91 13.98
CA ARG A 39 -25.11 -10.81 14.04
C ARG A 39 -24.90 -12.01 13.12
N VAL A 40 -25.39 -13.16 13.53
CA VAL A 40 -25.44 -14.35 12.65
C VAL A 40 -26.32 -14.02 11.44
N GLY A 41 -25.83 -14.34 10.24
CA GLY A 41 -26.47 -14.02 8.96
C GLY A 41 -26.11 -12.65 8.40
N GLU A 42 -25.32 -11.84 9.12
CA GLU A 42 -24.89 -10.52 8.66
C GLU A 42 -23.88 -10.64 7.51
N LYS A 43 -24.07 -9.84 6.46
CA LYS A 43 -23.15 -9.80 5.32
C LYS A 43 -22.00 -8.84 5.62
N ILE A 44 -20.80 -9.39 5.65
CA ILE A 44 -19.55 -8.69 5.89
C ILE A 44 -18.79 -8.59 4.57
N ASP A 45 -18.43 -7.38 4.14
CA ASP A 45 -17.52 -7.20 3.01
C ASP A 45 -16.09 -7.49 3.48
N VAL A 46 -15.51 -8.58 2.97
CA VAL A 46 -14.12 -8.98 3.23
C VAL A 46 -13.16 -8.47 2.16
N GLY A 47 -13.68 -7.72 1.18
CA GLY A 47 -12.93 -7.11 0.10
C GLY A 47 -12.05 -8.07 -0.70
N ASN A 48 -11.03 -7.54 -1.39
CA ASN A 48 -10.07 -8.35 -2.13
C ASN A 48 -8.78 -8.51 -1.32
N PRO A 49 -8.40 -9.74 -0.91
CA PRO A 49 -7.20 -9.98 -0.12
C PRO A 49 -5.90 -9.51 -0.76
N TRP A 50 -5.86 -9.42 -2.10
CA TRP A 50 -4.68 -8.96 -2.83
C TRP A 50 -4.50 -7.44 -2.78
N VAL A 51 -5.58 -6.69 -2.56
CA VAL A 51 -5.58 -5.22 -2.50
C VAL A 51 -5.46 -4.72 -1.05
N LEU A 52 -6.05 -5.45 -0.10
CA LEU A 52 -6.17 -5.03 1.31
C LEU A 52 -5.01 -5.46 2.22
N ASN A 53 -3.95 -6.06 1.67
CA ASN A 53 -2.84 -6.52 2.49
C ASN A 53 -1.74 -5.45 2.50
N PRO A 54 -1.44 -4.78 3.63
CA PRO A 54 -0.48 -3.67 3.68
C PRO A 54 0.91 -4.05 3.21
N TRP A 55 1.27 -5.34 3.32
CA TRP A 55 2.56 -5.90 2.90
C TRP A 55 2.60 -6.39 1.44
N ARG A 56 1.46 -6.59 0.76
CA ARG A 56 1.41 -7.14 -0.61
C ARG A 56 0.71 -6.23 -1.64
N GLY A 57 -0.11 -5.29 -1.20
CA GLY A 57 -0.87 -4.39 -2.08
C GLY A 57 -0.06 -3.19 -2.59
N ASN A 58 1.04 -2.84 -1.91
CA ASN A 58 1.77 -1.59 -2.17
C ASN A 58 3.22 -1.84 -2.58
N GLU A 59 3.71 -3.08 -2.54
CA GLU A 59 5.11 -3.43 -2.83
C GLU A 59 5.50 -3.08 -4.28
N TRP A 60 4.55 -3.23 -5.21
CA TRP A 60 4.74 -2.81 -6.61
C TRP A 60 4.74 -1.29 -6.79
N GLU A 61 3.87 -0.56 -6.09
CA GLU A 61 3.78 0.91 -6.21
C GLU A 61 4.94 1.60 -5.49
N ILE A 62 5.27 1.16 -4.26
CA ILE A 62 6.42 1.64 -3.48
C ILE A 62 7.72 1.27 -4.22
N GLY A 63 7.84 0.03 -4.71
CA GLY A 63 9.00 -0.40 -5.50
C GLY A 63 9.14 0.38 -6.81
N MET A 64 8.03 0.71 -7.49
CA MET A 64 8.05 1.58 -8.67
C MET A 64 8.44 3.03 -8.32
N GLU A 65 7.97 3.57 -7.19
CA GLU A 65 8.32 4.92 -6.75
C GLU A 65 9.81 5.01 -6.37
N GLU A 66 10.34 4.02 -5.66
CA GLU A 66 11.78 3.90 -5.36
C GLU A 66 12.62 3.76 -6.64
N TYR A 67 12.16 2.96 -7.60
CA TYR A 67 12.80 2.83 -8.91
C TYR A 67 12.83 4.17 -9.68
N GLN A 68 11.72 4.91 -9.68
CA GLN A 68 11.65 6.24 -10.31
C GLN A 68 12.58 7.25 -9.62
N LYS A 69 12.63 7.26 -8.28
CA LYS A 69 13.55 8.10 -7.51
C LYS A 69 15.01 7.81 -7.87
N GLY A 70 15.38 6.53 -7.97
CA GLY A 70 16.73 6.11 -8.38
C GLY A 70 17.11 6.59 -9.79
N ILE A 71 16.17 6.52 -10.75
CA ILE A 71 16.40 7.06 -12.10
C ILE A 71 16.60 8.57 -12.07
N GLU A 72 15.81 9.29 -11.27
CA GLU A 72 15.90 10.74 -11.18
C GLU A 72 17.23 11.18 -10.55
N GLU A 73 17.68 10.49 -9.51
CA GLU A 73 18.98 10.68 -8.88
C GLU A 73 20.13 10.44 -9.87
N TYR A 74 20.10 9.33 -10.62
CA TYR A 74 21.07 9.06 -11.68
C TYR A 74 21.11 10.18 -12.73
N ARG A 75 19.93 10.68 -13.14
CA ARG A 75 19.82 11.78 -14.11
C ARG A 75 20.40 13.09 -13.56
N LYS A 76 20.17 13.39 -12.27
CA LYS A 76 20.71 14.57 -11.58
C LYS A 76 22.24 14.49 -11.49
N GLY A 77 22.79 13.36 -11.02
CA GLY A 77 24.23 13.16 -10.95
C GLY A 77 24.93 13.27 -12.32
N ARG A 78 24.30 12.74 -13.39
CA ARG A 78 24.83 12.88 -14.75
C ARG A 78 24.78 14.33 -15.26
N ALA A 79 23.76 15.09 -14.90
CA ALA A 79 23.65 16.50 -15.25
C ALA A 79 24.71 17.35 -14.52
N GLU A 80 24.93 17.06 -13.24
CA GLU A 80 25.95 17.69 -12.42
C GLU A 80 27.36 17.44 -12.96
N TYR A 81 27.69 16.19 -13.29
CA TYR A 81 28.95 15.84 -13.96
C TYR A 81 29.16 16.63 -15.25
N ARG A 82 28.12 16.77 -16.09
CA ARG A 82 28.19 17.57 -17.33
C ARG A 82 28.40 19.05 -17.05
N LYS A 83 27.77 19.60 -16.00
CA LYS A 83 27.91 21.00 -15.60
C LYS A 83 29.32 21.28 -15.07
N GLY A 84 29.81 20.46 -14.14
CA GLY A 84 31.18 20.56 -13.62
C GLY A 84 32.24 20.44 -14.72
N ARG A 85 32.05 19.52 -15.69
CA ARG A 85 32.95 19.41 -16.85
C ARG A 85 32.92 20.66 -17.74
N ARG A 86 31.76 21.29 -17.95
CA ARG A 86 31.66 22.57 -18.69
C ARG A 86 32.36 23.71 -17.95
N GLU A 87 32.23 23.77 -16.63
CA GLU A 87 32.87 24.79 -15.79
C GLU A 87 34.40 24.64 -15.79
N GLN A 88 34.93 23.41 -15.68
CA GLN A 88 36.36 23.16 -15.82
C GLN A 88 36.90 23.55 -17.19
N ILE A 89 36.16 23.29 -18.27
CA ILE A 89 36.55 23.70 -19.63
C ILE A 89 36.55 25.22 -19.78
N LYS A 90 35.62 25.93 -19.13
CA LYS A 90 35.57 27.40 -19.12
C LYS A 90 36.75 28.01 -18.35
N TYR A 91 37.14 27.39 -17.23
CA TYR A 91 38.26 27.86 -16.41
C TYR A 91 39.62 27.66 -17.09
N LYS A 92 39.83 26.53 -17.79
CA LYS A 92 41.08 26.27 -18.56
C LYS A 92 41.24 27.11 -19.84
N LYS A 93 40.23 27.92 -20.20
CA LYS A 93 40.24 28.81 -21.38
C LYS A 93 40.43 30.30 -21.04
N ARG A 94 40.69 30.63 -19.77
CA ARG A 94 41.15 31.95 -19.31
C ARG A 94 42.65 31.91 -19.07
#